data_AF-T1DD26-F1
#
_entry.id   AF-T1DD26-F1
#
_cell.length_a   1.000
_cell.length_b   1.000
_cell.length_c   1.000
_cell.angle_alpha   90.00
_cell.angle_beta   90.00
_cell.angle_gamma   90.00
#
_symmetry.space_group_name_H-M   'P 1'
#
loop_
_entity.id
_entity.type
_entity.pdbx_description
1 polymer ?
#
loop_
_entity_poly.entity_id
_entity_poly.type
_entity_poly.pdbx_seq_one_letter_code
_entity_poly.pdbx_strand_id
1 'polypeptide(L)'
;MNHALAHPVRFVRSVVALVSAYHLDGVDLDFEPNSFFFGDQGRQLVALADALRGALGPAAFLSVELPTDWETLRSIECSGTHGCGDNLAALARVAYLSLMGYAVHAPSYPGPAITANDSNLFSDPNEPLLAGFDHISDVQAIDYLTFLGVPPNRLLLGFPAFTERYAGVTHPGTRHGLFQPFERSSRQNRGRGNLPRRAPV
;
A
#
# COMPACT_ATOMS: atom_id res chain seq x y z
N MET A 1 10.01 0.21 8.02
CA MET A 1 11.21 -0.36 7.38
C MET A 1 12.49 0.49 7.47
N ASN A 2 12.47 1.80 7.72
CA ASN A 2 13.69 2.65 7.70
C ASN A 2 14.90 2.12 8.50
N HIS A 3 14.67 1.57 9.71
CA HIS A 3 15.75 0.98 10.51
C HIS A 3 16.29 -0.33 9.89
N ALA A 4 15.46 -1.11 9.19
CA ALA A 4 15.90 -2.29 8.46
C ALA A 4 16.80 -1.88 7.28
N LEU A 5 16.41 -0.85 6.52
CA LEU A 5 17.21 -0.32 5.41
C LEU A 5 18.55 0.26 5.88
N ALA A 6 18.60 0.89 7.06
CA ALA A 6 19.84 1.38 7.66
C ALA A 6 20.75 0.27 8.21
N HIS A 7 20.19 -0.92 8.50
CA HIS A 7 20.91 -2.03 9.13
C HIS A 7 20.56 -3.40 8.50
N PRO A 8 20.76 -3.57 7.17
CA PRO A 8 20.20 -4.70 6.42
C PRO A 8 20.75 -6.05 6.90
N VAL A 9 22.04 -6.14 7.21
CA VAL A 9 22.66 -7.39 7.73
C VAL A 9 22.01 -7.85 9.04
N ARG A 10 21.75 -6.90 9.96
CA ARG A 10 21.12 -7.22 11.25
C ARG A 10 19.67 -7.65 11.04
N PHE A 11 18.95 -6.96 10.15
CA PHE A 11 17.57 -7.29 9.83
C PHE A 11 17.46 -8.69 9.20
N VAL A 12 18.24 -8.99 8.17
CA VAL A 12 18.27 -10.30 7.50
C VAL A 12 18.54 -11.41 8.51
N ARG A 13 19.55 -11.25 9.37
CA ARG A 13 19.85 -12.25 10.41
C ARG A 13 18.67 -12.48 11.36
N SER A 14 17.97 -11.43 11.76
CA SER A 14 16.79 -11.55 12.63
C SER A 14 15.63 -12.24 11.91
N VAL A 15 15.39 -11.94 10.64
CA VAL A 15 14.35 -12.60 9.84
C VAL A 15 14.64 -14.09 9.71
N VAL A 16 15.86 -14.48 9.35
CA VAL A 16 16.27 -15.90 9.26
C VAL A 16 16.06 -16.62 10.59
N ALA A 17 16.42 -15.98 11.71
CA ALA A 17 16.20 -16.55 13.04
C ALA A 17 14.71 -16.75 13.34
N LEU A 18 13.84 -15.80 12.98
CA LEU A 18 12.40 -15.92 13.16
C LEU A 18 11.78 -17.00 12.27
N VAL A 19 12.12 -17.01 10.98
CA VAL A 19 11.66 -18.03 10.03
C VAL A 19 12.02 -19.42 10.53
N SER A 20 13.26 -19.61 10.99
CA SER A 20 13.71 -20.89 11.54
C SER A 20 13.03 -21.25 12.87
N ALA A 21 12.93 -20.31 13.81
CA ALA A 21 12.40 -20.58 15.16
C ALA A 21 10.90 -20.88 15.17
N TYR A 22 10.16 -20.27 14.26
CA TYR A 22 8.70 -20.44 14.16
C TYR A 22 8.27 -21.35 13.01
N HIS A 23 9.22 -21.98 12.31
CA HIS A 23 8.96 -22.87 11.18
C HIS A 23 8.08 -22.21 10.11
N LEU A 24 8.37 -20.95 9.79
CA LEU A 24 7.66 -20.21 8.75
C LEU A 24 8.21 -20.60 7.37
N ASP A 25 7.37 -20.53 6.35
CA ASP A 25 7.77 -20.84 4.98
C ASP A 25 8.43 -19.65 4.26
N GLY A 26 8.43 -18.46 4.88
CA GLY A 26 8.90 -17.25 4.21
C GLY A 26 8.66 -15.96 5.00
N VAL A 27 8.77 -14.85 4.28
CA VAL A 27 8.56 -13.49 4.80
C VAL A 27 7.89 -12.62 3.75
N ASP A 28 7.02 -11.73 4.21
CA ASP A 28 6.43 -10.65 3.43
C ASP A 28 7.00 -9.30 3.91
N LEU A 29 7.45 -8.47 2.99
CA LEU A 29 8.01 -7.15 3.27
C LEU A 29 6.98 -6.07 3.00
N ASP A 30 6.29 -5.69 4.05
CA ASP A 30 5.35 -4.58 4.03
C ASP A 30 6.06 -3.27 4.42
N PHE A 31 6.56 -2.54 3.42
CA PHE A 31 7.15 -1.22 3.63
C PHE A 31 6.30 -0.11 3.01
N GLU A 32 5.42 0.43 3.83
CA GLU A 32 4.60 1.60 3.50
C GLU A 32 5.30 2.90 3.91
N PRO A 33 5.83 3.72 2.99
CA PRO A 33 6.14 5.10 3.30
C PRO A 33 4.86 5.92 3.51
N ASN A 34 4.93 7.02 4.27
CA ASN A 34 3.77 7.89 4.52
C ASN A 34 3.21 8.55 3.24
N SER A 35 3.98 8.60 2.16
CA SER A 35 3.57 9.14 0.86
C SER A 35 4.35 8.50 -0.28
N PHE A 36 5.67 8.69 -0.32
CA PHE A 36 6.52 8.22 -1.41
C PHE A 36 7.78 7.54 -0.90
N PHE A 37 8.41 6.74 -1.76
CA PHE A 37 9.79 6.32 -1.57
C PHE A 37 10.72 7.50 -1.87
N PHE A 38 11.61 7.82 -0.94
CA PHE A 38 12.51 8.97 -1.01
C PHE A 38 13.97 8.54 -1.11
N GLY A 39 14.77 9.35 -1.80
CA GLY A 39 16.20 9.06 -2.01
C GLY A 39 16.39 7.63 -2.52
N ASP A 40 17.28 6.88 -1.89
CA ASP A 40 17.68 5.56 -2.38
C ASP A 40 16.80 4.40 -1.90
N GLN A 41 15.64 4.68 -1.28
CA GLN A 41 14.82 3.65 -0.65
C GLN A 41 14.40 2.52 -1.60
N GLY A 42 14.09 2.81 -2.87
CA GLY A 42 13.77 1.78 -3.86
C GLY A 42 14.94 0.81 -4.11
N ARG A 43 16.16 1.33 -4.33
CA ARG A 43 17.37 0.50 -4.50
C ARG A 43 17.75 -0.25 -3.22
N GLN A 44 17.57 0.39 -2.06
CA GLN A 44 17.82 -0.26 -0.77
C GLN A 44 16.84 -1.40 -0.50
N LEU A 45 15.58 -1.25 -0.92
CA LEU A 45 14.58 -2.32 -0.84
C LEU A 45 14.95 -3.50 -1.74
N VAL A 46 15.40 -3.26 -2.97
CA VAL A 46 15.96 -4.31 -3.86
C VAL A 46 17.11 -5.05 -3.18
N ALA A 47 18.11 -4.31 -2.69
CA ALA A 47 19.28 -4.91 -2.03
C ALA A 47 18.90 -5.71 -0.78
N LEU A 48 17.88 -5.27 -0.04
CA LEU A 48 17.37 -6.00 1.12
C LEU A 48 16.65 -7.30 0.71
N ALA A 49 15.80 -7.25 -0.31
CA ALA A 49 15.09 -8.41 -0.84
C ALA A 49 16.09 -9.46 -1.41
N ASP A 50 17.11 -9.02 -2.13
CA ASP A 50 18.20 -9.87 -2.61
C ASP A 50 18.94 -10.55 -1.45
N ALA A 51 19.29 -9.80 -0.40
CA ALA A 51 19.97 -10.34 0.77
C ALA A 51 19.11 -11.37 1.53
N LEU A 52 17.79 -11.13 1.64
CA LEU A 52 16.85 -12.09 2.20
C LEU A 52 16.74 -13.34 1.34
N ARG A 53 16.60 -13.19 0.02
CA ARG A 53 16.56 -14.32 -0.91
C ARG A 53 17.83 -15.18 -0.81
N GLY A 54 19.00 -14.55 -0.73
CA GLY A 54 20.27 -15.25 -0.54
C GLY A 54 20.35 -16.01 0.79
N ALA A 55 19.79 -15.46 1.86
CA ALA A 55 19.86 -16.06 3.20
C ALA A 55 18.78 -17.12 3.47
N LEU A 56 17.57 -16.93 2.94
CA LEU A 56 16.43 -17.86 3.10
C LEU A 56 16.44 -18.98 2.06
N GLY A 57 17.17 -18.80 0.95
CA GLY A 57 17.24 -19.75 -0.15
C GLY A 57 16.07 -19.64 -1.13
N PRO A 58 16.10 -20.43 -2.23
CA PRO A 58 15.13 -20.31 -3.33
C PRO A 58 13.74 -20.86 -3.01
N ALA A 59 13.61 -21.76 -2.02
CA ALA A 59 12.35 -22.40 -1.67
C ALA A 59 11.47 -21.53 -0.75
N ALA A 60 12.05 -20.59 -0.01
CA ALA A 60 11.30 -19.73 0.89
C ALA A 60 10.38 -18.79 0.11
N PHE A 61 9.16 -18.59 0.61
CA PHE A 61 8.28 -17.55 0.12
C PHE A 61 8.87 -16.17 0.46
N LEU A 62 8.89 -15.27 -0.52
CA LEU A 62 9.30 -13.88 -0.33
C LEU A 62 8.35 -13.03 -1.15
N SER A 63 7.67 -12.10 -0.49
CA SER A 63 6.86 -11.08 -1.14
C SER A 63 7.22 -9.69 -0.64
N VAL A 64 6.85 -8.69 -1.43
CA VAL A 64 6.99 -7.27 -1.11
C VAL A 64 5.63 -6.63 -1.40
N GLU A 65 5.05 -6.01 -0.38
CA GLU A 65 3.79 -5.30 -0.52
C GLU A 65 4.04 -3.95 -1.21
N LEU A 66 3.18 -3.62 -2.18
CA LEU A 66 3.26 -2.44 -3.02
C LEU A 66 1.93 -1.69 -3.03
N PRO A 67 1.97 -0.35 -3.09
CA PRO A 67 0.78 0.45 -3.31
C PRO A 67 0.26 0.28 -4.75
N THR A 68 -0.99 0.68 -4.97
CA THR A 68 -1.63 0.64 -6.29
C THR A 68 -1.60 1.97 -7.04
N ASP A 69 -1.21 3.07 -6.40
CA ASP A 69 -1.09 4.36 -7.07
C ASP A 69 0.22 4.45 -7.88
N TRP A 70 0.12 4.97 -9.10
CA TRP A 70 1.24 4.98 -10.04
C TRP A 70 2.36 5.94 -9.59
N GLU A 71 2.06 7.01 -8.85
CA GLU A 71 3.06 7.97 -8.39
C GLU A 71 3.98 7.34 -7.34
N THR A 72 3.41 6.57 -6.40
CA THR A 72 4.18 5.86 -5.40
C THR A 72 4.94 4.68 -6.01
N LEU A 73 4.32 3.92 -6.92
CA LEU A 73 5.05 2.92 -7.70
C LEU A 73 6.22 3.53 -8.47
N ARG A 74 6.02 4.69 -9.12
CA ARG A 74 7.07 5.43 -9.82
C ARG A 74 8.17 5.92 -8.87
N SER A 75 7.83 6.30 -7.63
CA SER A 75 8.81 6.73 -6.64
C SER A 75 9.79 5.62 -6.23
N ILE A 76 9.38 4.35 -6.36
CA ILE A 76 10.28 3.19 -6.16
C ILE A 76 11.34 3.16 -7.27
N GLU A 77 10.98 3.49 -8.51
CA GLU A 77 11.91 3.51 -9.65
C GLU A 77 12.80 4.75 -9.65
N CYS A 78 12.18 5.92 -9.46
CA CYS A 78 12.79 7.21 -9.68
C CYS A 78 13.12 7.90 -8.35
N SER A 79 14.35 7.70 -7.86
CA SER A 79 14.85 8.47 -6.72
C SER A 79 15.10 9.93 -7.10
N GLY A 80 14.76 10.90 -6.25
CA GLY A 80 15.01 12.33 -6.54
C GLY A 80 16.49 12.70 -6.78
N THR A 81 17.43 11.83 -6.43
CA THR A 81 18.89 12.03 -6.59
C THR A 81 19.53 11.19 -7.69
N HIS A 82 18.86 10.15 -8.20
CA HIS A 82 19.36 9.30 -9.29
C HIS A 82 18.23 9.00 -10.26
N GLY A 83 18.52 8.99 -11.57
CA GLY A 83 17.53 8.66 -12.59
C GLY A 83 16.78 7.35 -12.32
N CYS A 84 15.65 7.16 -13.01
CA CYS A 84 14.82 5.98 -12.83
C CYS A 84 15.58 4.67 -13.14
N GLY A 85 15.37 3.65 -12.31
CA GLY A 85 16.02 2.33 -12.41
C GLY A 85 15.12 1.24 -12.99
N ASP A 86 15.43 -0.02 -12.62
CA ASP A 86 14.63 -1.23 -12.87
C ASP A 86 14.15 -1.88 -11.55
N ASN A 87 13.96 -1.10 -10.48
CA ASN A 87 13.80 -1.60 -9.12
C ASN A 87 12.60 -2.55 -8.96
N LEU A 88 11.44 -2.26 -9.57
CA LEU A 88 10.25 -3.12 -9.50
C LEU A 88 10.48 -4.43 -10.25
N ALA A 89 11.06 -4.37 -11.45
CA ALA A 89 11.46 -5.56 -12.19
C ALA A 89 12.54 -6.37 -11.43
N ALA A 90 13.45 -5.69 -10.72
CA ALA A 90 14.48 -6.31 -9.90
C ALA A 90 13.91 -7.03 -8.69
N LEU A 91 12.98 -6.41 -7.97
CA LEU A 91 12.25 -7.07 -6.88
C LEU A 91 11.53 -8.33 -7.40
N ALA A 92 10.88 -8.26 -8.55
CA ALA A 92 10.18 -9.40 -9.16
C ALA A 92 11.09 -10.59 -9.55
N ARG A 93 12.41 -10.38 -9.65
CA ARG A 93 13.38 -11.48 -9.87
C ARG A 93 13.52 -12.35 -8.63
N VAL A 94 13.37 -11.79 -7.43
CA VAL A 94 13.64 -12.46 -6.15
C VAL A 94 12.43 -12.61 -5.24
N ALA A 95 11.35 -11.87 -5.49
CA ALA A 95 10.14 -11.85 -4.68
C ALA A 95 8.88 -11.83 -5.57
N TYR A 96 7.73 -12.19 -4.98
CA TYR A 96 6.43 -11.79 -5.50
C TYR A 96 6.17 -10.32 -5.15
N LEU A 97 5.51 -9.59 -6.05
CA LEU A 97 5.04 -8.23 -5.77
C LEU A 97 3.55 -8.31 -5.47
N SER A 98 3.17 -7.92 -4.26
CA SER A 98 1.80 -8.00 -3.78
C SER A 98 1.18 -6.61 -3.76
N LEU A 99 0.12 -6.41 -4.54
CA LEU A 99 -0.56 -5.12 -4.67
C LEU A 99 -1.63 -4.97 -3.59
N MET A 100 -1.56 -3.86 -2.85
CA MET A 100 -2.64 -3.36 -1.99
C MET A 100 -3.78 -2.80 -2.84
N GLY A 101 -4.54 -3.69 -3.47
CA GLY A 101 -5.72 -3.39 -4.30
C GLY A 101 -6.92 -2.85 -3.53
N TYR A 102 -6.70 -2.09 -2.47
CA TYR A 102 -7.69 -1.63 -1.51
C TYR A 102 -7.21 -0.35 -0.81
N ALA A 103 -8.06 0.23 0.04
CA ALA A 103 -7.81 1.52 0.70
C ALA A 103 -7.54 2.69 -0.27
N VAL A 104 -7.98 2.58 -1.54
CA VAL A 104 -7.79 3.63 -2.55
C VAL A 104 -8.64 4.86 -2.23
N HIS A 105 -9.81 4.63 -1.60
CA HIS A 105 -10.63 5.68 -1.02
C HIS A 105 -11.15 5.28 0.36
N ALA A 106 -10.94 6.18 1.33
CA ALA A 106 -11.44 6.02 2.68
C ALA A 106 -11.98 7.35 3.23
N PRO A 107 -12.84 7.35 4.26
CA PRO A 107 -13.31 8.58 4.90
C PRO A 107 -12.19 9.50 5.43
N SER A 108 -11.02 8.92 5.75
CA SER A 108 -9.82 9.63 6.18
C SER A 108 -8.95 10.16 5.04
N TYR A 109 -9.22 9.78 3.78
CA TYR A 109 -8.39 10.13 2.63
C TYR A 109 -8.21 11.65 2.52
N PRO A 110 -7.00 12.16 2.24
CA PRO A 110 -6.79 13.59 2.04
C PRO A 110 -7.48 14.02 0.74
N GLY A 111 -8.50 14.88 0.82
CA GLY A 111 -9.21 15.35 -0.37
C GLY A 111 -10.64 15.80 -0.09
N PRO A 112 -11.49 15.93 -1.13
CA PRO A 112 -12.89 16.28 -0.95
C PRO A 112 -13.57 15.18 -0.14
N ALA A 113 -14.50 15.55 0.73
CA ALA A 113 -15.27 14.60 1.52
C ALA A 113 -16.34 13.97 0.62
N ILE A 114 -15.92 13.07 -0.27
CA ILE A 114 -16.76 12.36 -1.23
C ILE A 114 -16.62 10.85 -1.00
N THR A 115 -17.75 10.14 -1.05
CA THR A 115 -17.79 8.68 -0.98
C THR A 115 -17.22 8.04 -2.24
N ALA A 116 -16.50 6.93 -2.12
CA ALA A 116 -15.99 6.19 -3.27
C ALA A 116 -15.74 4.72 -2.89
N ASN A 117 -15.38 3.89 -3.87
CA ASN A 117 -15.07 2.48 -3.62
C ASN A 117 -13.74 2.34 -2.86
N ASP A 118 -13.67 1.40 -1.94
CA ASP A 118 -12.41 1.05 -1.25
C ASP A 118 -11.38 0.39 -2.18
N SER A 119 -11.88 -0.35 -3.16
CA SER A 119 -11.10 -1.12 -4.14
C SER A 119 -11.73 -0.96 -5.52
N ASN A 120 -10.96 -0.43 -6.47
CA ASN A 120 -11.37 -0.21 -7.84
C ASN A 120 -10.66 -1.23 -8.74
N LEU A 121 -11.36 -2.24 -9.24
CA LEU A 121 -10.79 -3.13 -10.26
C LEU A 121 -10.46 -2.35 -11.55
N PHE A 122 -11.36 -1.45 -11.95
CA PHE A 122 -11.22 -0.55 -13.10
C PHE A 122 -11.49 0.90 -12.65
N SER A 123 -10.84 1.86 -13.30
CA SER A 123 -11.12 3.28 -13.12
C SER A 123 -12.55 3.62 -13.56
N ASP A 124 -13.26 4.46 -12.79
CA ASP A 124 -14.51 5.08 -13.25
C ASP A 124 -14.18 6.46 -13.85
N PRO A 125 -14.42 6.69 -15.16
CA PRO A 125 -14.14 7.99 -15.79
C PRO A 125 -14.98 9.15 -15.22
N ASN A 126 -15.97 8.86 -14.40
CA ASN A 126 -16.80 9.84 -13.72
C ASN A 126 -16.47 10.00 -12.23
N GLU A 127 -15.42 9.35 -11.73
CA GLU A 127 -14.91 9.59 -10.40
C GLU A 127 -14.49 11.07 -10.28
N PRO A 128 -14.96 11.80 -9.24
CA PRO A 128 -14.63 13.19 -9.05
C PRO A 128 -13.21 13.32 -8.50
N LEU A 129 -12.23 13.43 -9.39
CA LEU A 129 -10.84 13.64 -9.03
C LEU A 129 -10.57 15.08 -8.60
N LEU A 130 -9.66 15.25 -7.65
CA LEU A 130 -8.99 16.53 -7.46
C LEU A 130 -8.11 16.83 -8.68
N ALA A 131 -8.02 18.10 -9.06
CA ALA A 131 -7.10 18.51 -10.11
C ALA A 131 -5.67 18.09 -9.75
N GLY A 132 -5.03 17.31 -10.65
CA GLY A 132 -3.68 16.79 -10.47
C GLY A 132 -3.59 15.41 -9.81
N PHE A 133 -4.71 14.75 -9.54
CA PHE A 133 -4.75 13.33 -9.15
C PHE A 133 -5.27 12.49 -10.31
N ASP A 134 -4.78 11.27 -10.44
CA ASP A 134 -5.26 10.30 -11.41
C ASP A 134 -6.27 9.32 -10.78
N HIS A 135 -7.09 8.71 -11.63
CA HIS A 135 -7.91 7.57 -11.22
C HIS A 135 -6.99 6.43 -10.79
N ILE A 136 -7.28 5.82 -9.64
CA ILE A 136 -6.54 4.67 -9.13
C ILE A 136 -7.38 3.42 -9.37
N SER A 137 -6.77 2.41 -9.98
CA SER A 137 -7.37 1.08 -10.14
C SER A 137 -6.32 -0.02 -10.19
N ASP A 138 -6.74 -1.24 -9.84
CA ASP A 138 -5.90 -2.43 -9.87
C ASP A 138 -5.36 -2.70 -11.29
N VAL A 139 -6.19 -2.52 -12.31
CA VAL A 139 -5.78 -2.71 -13.71
C VAL A 139 -4.70 -1.72 -14.11
N GLN A 140 -4.80 -0.45 -13.74
CA GLN A 140 -3.74 0.52 -14.05
C GLN A 140 -2.42 0.19 -13.33
N ALA A 141 -2.48 -0.27 -12.08
CA ALA A 141 -1.30 -0.69 -11.34
C ALA A 141 -0.61 -1.90 -12.00
N ILE A 142 -1.40 -2.90 -12.39
CA ILE A 142 -0.92 -4.09 -13.11
C ILE A 142 -0.34 -3.71 -14.48
N ASP A 143 -1.02 -2.86 -15.24
CA ASP A 143 -0.55 -2.37 -16.53
C ASP A 143 0.78 -1.60 -16.39
N TYR A 144 0.91 -0.77 -15.34
CA TYR A 144 2.15 -0.07 -15.05
C TYR A 144 3.30 -1.03 -14.72
N LEU A 145 3.07 -2.01 -13.83
CA LEU A 145 4.09 -2.99 -13.47
C LEU A 145 4.51 -3.87 -14.65
N THR A 146 3.55 -4.32 -15.45
CA THR A 146 3.84 -5.14 -16.63
C THR A 146 4.54 -4.33 -17.73
N PHE A 147 4.20 -3.05 -17.90
CA PHE A 147 4.93 -2.12 -18.78
C PHE A 147 6.41 -1.98 -18.36
N LEU A 148 6.70 -1.97 -17.06
CA LEU A 148 8.06 -1.97 -16.52
C LEU A 148 8.77 -3.33 -16.58
N GLY A 149 8.14 -4.36 -17.15
CA GLY A 149 8.73 -5.68 -17.32
C GLY A 149 8.56 -6.63 -16.13
N VAL A 150 7.68 -6.31 -15.18
CA VAL A 150 7.30 -7.26 -14.13
C VAL A 150 6.48 -8.40 -14.75
N PRO A 151 6.87 -9.68 -14.58
CA PRO A 151 6.12 -10.80 -15.11
C PRO A 151 4.75 -10.93 -14.42
N PRO A 152 3.63 -11.15 -15.15
CA PRO A 152 2.32 -11.32 -14.52
C PRO A 152 2.26 -12.43 -13.46
N ASN A 153 3.04 -13.51 -13.63
CA ASN A 153 3.12 -14.62 -12.68
C ASN A 153 3.95 -14.29 -11.41
N ARG A 154 4.46 -13.06 -11.30
CA ARG A 154 5.10 -12.51 -10.09
C ARG A 154 4.21 -11.51 -9.36
N LEU A 155 3.05 -11.18 -9.90
CA LEU A 155 2.09 -10.27 -9.29
C LEU A 155 1.08 -11.05 -8.44
N LEU A 156 0.80 -10.55 -7.24
CA LEU A 156 -0.32 -10.97 -6.40
C LEU A 156 -1.25 -9.76 -6.27
N LEU A 157 -2.54 -9.95 -6.51
CA LEU A 157 -3.54 -8.89 -6.34
C LEU A 157 -4.26 -9.11 -5.00
N GLY A 158 -4.04 -8.20 -4.05
CA GLY A 158 -4.79 -8.14 -2.82
C GLY A 158 -6.23 -7.70 -3.06
N PHE A 159 -7.16 -8.26 -2.29
CA PHE A 159 -8.57 -7.83 -2.29
C PHE A 159 -9.03 -7.60 -0.85
N PRO A 160 -9.88 -6.59 -0.59
CA PRO A 160 -10.34 -6.31 0.76
C PRO A 160 -11.42 -7.32 1.17
N ALA A 161 -11.21 -7.97 2.31
CA ALA A 161 -12.26 -8.70 3.04
C ALA A 161 -12.88 -7.86 4.16
N PHE A 162 -12.76 -6.52 4.04
CA PHE A 162 -13.31 -5.52 4.95
C PHE A 162 -14.08 -4.46 4.16
N THR A 163 -14.71 -3.51 4.86
CA THR A 163 -15.48 -2.44 4.22
C THR A 163 -15.10 -1.09 4.83
N GLU A 164 -14.84 -0.10 3.98
CA GLU A 164 -14.90 1.31 4.37
C GLU A 164 -16.35 1.80 4.41
N ARG A 165 -16.64 2.72 5.34
CA ARG A 165 -18.01 3.22 5.55
C ARG A 165 -18.05 4.72 5.71
N TYR A 166 -18.99 5.33 5.02
CA TYR A 166 -19.27 6.76 5.08
C TYR A 166 -20.58 7.01 5.83
N ALA A 167 -20.62 8.07 6.63
CA ALA A 167 -21.81 8.50 7.36
C ALA A 167 -22.20 9.92 6.94
N GLY A 168 -23.47 10.29 7.13
CA GLY A 168 -23.95 11.63 6.78
C GLY A 168 -23.88 11.94 5.28
N VAL A 169 -24.16 10.95 4.43
CA VAL A 169 -24.24 11.14 2.97
C VAL A 169 -25.49 11.97 2.67
N THR A 170 -25.30 13.21 2.21
CA THR A 170 -26.37 14.23 2.15
C THR A 170 -27.30 14.06 0.97
N HIS A 171 -26.86 13.37 -0.09
CA HIS A 171 -27.65 13.14 -1.30
C HIS A 171 -27.49 11.70 -1.77
N PRO A 172 -28.38 10.76 -1.39
CA PRO A 172 -28.49 9.47 -2.08
C PRO A 172 -29.12 9.70 -3.46
N GLY A 173 -28.37 10.35 -4.36
CA GLY A 173 -28.80 10.60 -5.74
C GLY A 173 -28.87 9.30 -6.56
N THR A 174 -28.92 9.42 -7.88
CA THR A 174 -29.01 8.30 -8.83
C THR A 174 -27.83 7.32 -8.81
N ARG A 175 -26.76 7.65 -8.08
CA ARG A 175 -25.58 6.80 -7.90
C ARG A 175 -25.60 5.98 -6.61
N HIS A 176 -26.73 5.92 -5.91
CA HIS A 176 -26.93 5.09 -4.71
C HIS A 176 -25.86 5.27 -3.62
N GLY A 177 -25.35 6.50 -3.49
CA GLY A 177 -24.32 6.83 -2.50
C GLY A 177 -22.87 6.76 -3.00
N LEU A 178 -22.61 6.43 -4.27
CA LEU A 178 -21.28 6.55 -4.89
C LEU A 178 -21.03 7.99 -5.36
N PHE A 179 -19.82 8.51 -5.09
CA PHE A 179 -19.38 9.87 -5.44
C PHE A 179 -20.29 10.97 -4.91
N GLN A 180 -20.76 10.80 -3.68
CA GLN A 180 -21.62 11.77 -2.99
C GLN A 180 -20.86 12.45 -1.86
N PRO A 181 -21.12 13.75 -1.59
CA PRO A 181 -20.58 14.40 -0.42
C PRO A 181 -20.99 13.68 0.87
N PHE A 182 -20.06 13.60 1.83
CA PHE A 182 -20.32 13.11 3.18
C PHE A 182 -19.76 14.06 4.23
N GLU A 183 -20.34 14.04 5.42
CA GLU A 183 -19.80 14.81 6.55
C GLU A 183 -18.68 14.02 7.24
N ARG A 184 -17.44 14.52 7.17
CA ARG A 184 -16.37 14.01 8.02
C ARG A 184 -16.76 14.27 9.47
N SER A 185 -16.96 13.22 10.25
CA SER A 185 -17.22 13.39 11.68
C SER A 185 -16.07 14.21 12.30
N SER A 186 -16.39 15.30 13.00
CA SER A 186 -15.44 16.28 13.54
C SER A 186 -14.62 15.78 14.74
N ARG A 187 -14.35 14.47 14.85
CA ARG A 187 -13.60 13.89 15.96
C ARG A 187 -12.13 13.67 15.62
N GLN A 188 -11.42 14.76 15.36
CA GLN A 188 -10.03 14.88 15.81
C GLN A 188 -10.03 15.56 17.18
N ASN A 189 -10.37 14.80 18.21
CA ASN A 189 -9.92 15.11 19.56
C ASN A 189 -9.56 13.78 20.21
N ARG A 190 -8.26 13.46 20.22
CA ARG A 190 -7.68 12.49 21.15
C ARG A 190 -7.77 13.09 22.56
N GLY A 191 -8.98 13.19 23.09
CA GLY A 191 -9.25 13.59 24.46
C GLY A 191 -9.31 12.34 25.33
N ARG A 192 -8.28 12.11 26.14
CA ARG A 192 -8.49 11.45 27.43
C ARG A 192 -9.55 12.29 28.17
N GLY A 193 -10.73 11.73 28.43
CA GLY A 193 -11.80 12.50 29.08
C GLY A 193 -13.09 11.73 29.35
N ASN A 194 -13.14 11.15 30.55
CA ASN A 194 -14.32 10.87 31.39
C ASN A 194 -15.42 9.95 30.85
N LEU A 195 -15.37 8.70 31.34
CA LEU A 195 -16.54 7.83 31.52
C LEU A 195 -17.61 8.57 32.34
N PRO A 196 -18.89 8.61 31.91
CA PRO A 196 -19.97 9.14 32.72
C PRO A 196 -20.19 8.24 33.94
N ARG A 197 -20.08 8.82 35.14
CA ARG A 197 -20.51 8.16 36.39
C ARG A 197 -22.01 7.93 36.32
N ARG A 198 -22.45 6.68 36.50
CA ARG A 198 -23.86 6.35 36.75
C ARG A 198 -24.32 7.06 38.04
N ALA A 199 -25.46 7.73 37.98
CA ALA A 199 -26.16 8.17 39.17
C ALA A 199 -26.71 6.94 39.92
N PRO A 200 -26.60 6.88 41.26
CA PRO A 200 -27.20 5.81 42.04
C PRO A 200 -28.71 6.01 42.13
N VAL A 201 -29.45 4.90 42.01
CA VAL A 201 -30.81 4.75 42.56
C VAL A 201 -30.66 4.20 43.97
#